data_AF-A0A2V9ZD07-F1
#
_entry.id   AF-A0A2V9ZD07-F1
#
_cell.length_a   1.000
_cell.length_b   1.000
_cell.length_c   1.000
_cell.angle_alpha   90.00
_cell.angle_beta   90.00
_cell.angle_gamma   90.00
#
_symmetry.space_group_name_H-M   'P 1'
#
loop_
_entity.id
_entity.type
_entity.pdbx_description
1 polymer ?
#
loop_
_entity_poly.entity_id
_entity_poly.type
_entity_poly.pdbx_seq_one_letter_code
_entity_poly.pdbx_strand_id
1 'polypeptide(L)'
;MSALPCPVADLPIVVDFIHVAQYVWEAAKALIPEDQAEQDHWVRAHLLELLRGKASRVAAGIRRSATLRALAAVERQAVDDCADYLINYAPYLQYDRCWPRASPWPRGSLNAPVVIWSRTG
;
A
#
# COMPACT_ATOMS: atom_id res chain seq x y z
N MET A 1 25.91 -22.66 -31.94
CA MET A 1 24.64 -21.92 -31.77
C MET A 1 24.24 -22.01 -30.32
N SER A 2 24.72 -21.09 -29.48
CA SER A 2 24.35 -21.08 -28.06
C SER A 2 22.98 -20.41 -27.95
N ALA A 3 21.98 -21.14 -27.46
CA ALA A 3 20.76 -20.53 -26.99
C ALA A 3 21.15 -19.56 -25.87
N LEU A 4 20.95 -18.26 -26.08
CA LEU A 4 21.00 -17.30 -25.00
C LEU A 4 19.84 -17.67 -24.06
N PRO A 5 20.07 -17.89 -22.76
CA PRO A 5 18.96 -17.99 -21.83
C PRO A 5 18.21 -16.65 -21.91
N CYS A 6 16.96 -16.69 -22.35
CA CYS A 6 16.05 -15.57 -22.17
C CYS A 6 16.09 -15.25 -20.67
N PRO A 7 16.52 -14.05 -20.23
CA PRO A 7 16.36 -13.70 -18.85
C PRO A 7 14.86 -13.72 -18.61
N VAL A 8 14.40 -14.63 -17.74
CA VAL A 8 13.08 -14.49 -17.15
C VAL A 8 13.11 -13.13 -16.48
N ALA A 9 12.47 -12.14 -17.12
CA ALA A 9 12.40 -10.82 -16.54
C ALA A 9 11.68 -11.00 -15.19
N ASP A 10 12.34 -10.61 -14.10
CA ASP A 10 11.74 -10.62 -12.77
C ASP A 10 10.39 -9.93 -12.86
N LEU A 11 9.31 -10.69 -12.68
CA LEU A 11 7.96 -10.18 -12.80
C LEU A 11 7.66 -9.45 -11.50
N PRO A 12 7.54 -8.11 -11.49
CA PRO A 12 7.30 -7.38 -10.26
C PRO A 12 5.91 -7.75 -9.74
N ILE A 13 5.87 -8.33 -8.54
CA ILE A 13 4.63 -8.63 -7.82
C ILE A 13 4.28 -7.41 -6.98
N VAL A 14 3.05 -6.92 -7.14
CA VAL A 14 2.56 -5.72 -6.45
C VAL A 14 1.20 -6.01 -5.84
N VAL A 15 0.96 -5.49 -4.65
CA VAL A 15 -0.34 -5.59 -4.00
C VAL A 15 -1.35 -4.64 -4.65
N ASP A 16 -2.59 -5.10 -4.76
CA ASP A 16 -3.70 -4.30 -5.25
C ASP A 16 -3.91 -3.02 -4.43
N PHE A 17 -3.91 -1.87 -5.11
CA PHE A 17 -4.02 -0.58 -4.45
C PHE A 17 -5.42 -0.29 -3.89
N ILE A 18 -6.49 -0.86 -4.48
CA ILE A 18 -7.86 -0.69 -3.99
C ILE A 18 -7.99 -1.37 -2.63
N HIS A 19 -7.39 -2.56 -2.47
CA HIS A 19 -7.40 -3.25 -1.19
C HIS A 19 -6.63 -2.50 -0.10
N VAL A 20 -5.47 -1.93 -0.43
CA VAL A 20 -4.73 -1.05 0.48
C VAL A 20 -5.56 0.19 0.85
N ALA A 21 -6.24 0.80 -0.11
CA ALA A 21 -7.10 1.95 0.12
C ALA A 21 -8.26 1.64 1.06
N GLN A 22 -8.83 0.45 0.99
CA GLN A 22 -9.89 0.00 1.92
C GLN A 22 -9.40 -0.01 3.37
N TYR A 23 -8.25 -0.62 3.66
CA TYR A 23 -7.68 -0.63 5.02
C TYR A 23 -7.38 0.76 5.55
N VAL A 24 -6.79 1.62 4.71
CA VAL A 24 -6.48 3.00 5.09
C VAL A 24 -7.77 3.78 5.38
N TRP A 25 -8.84 3.52 4.64
CA TRP A 25 -10.15 4.14 4.87
C TRP A 25 -10.79 3.70 6.18
N GLU A 26 -10.74 2.42 6.53
CA GLU A 26 -11.24 1.92 7.82
C GLU A 26 -10.44 2.49 9.01
N ALA A 27 -9.12 2.62 8.88
CA ALA A 27 -8.30 3.31 9.88
C ALA A 27 -8.68 4.79 10.02
N ALA A 28 -9.00 5.48 8.92
CA ALA A 28 -9.43 6.88 8.95
C ALA A 28 -10.77 7.05 9.68
N LYS A 29 -11.75 6.18 9.40
CA LYS A 29 -13.05 6.18 10.11
C LYS A 29 -12.88 6.00 11.62
N ALA A 30 -11.99 5.08 12.03
CA ALA A 30 -11.70 4.85 13.45
C ALA A 30 -11.02 6.07 14.12
N LEU A 31 -10.14 6.77 13.39
CA LEU A 31 -9.44 7.93 13.93
C LEU A 31 -10.31 9.19 13.94
N ILE A 32 -11.14 9.39 12.91
CA ILE A 32 -11.85 10.64 12.62
C ILE A 32 -13.34 10.33 12.36
N PRO A 33 -14.11 9.88 13.36
CA PRO A 33 -15.47 9.36 13.13
C PRO A 33 -16.47 10.42 12.62
N GLU A 34 -16.31 11.68 13.04
CA GLU A 34 -17.32 12.72 12.84
C GLU A 34 -17.13 13.59 11.57
N ASP A 35 -15.97 13.53 10.92
CA ASP A 35 -15.64 14.42 9.78
C ASP A 35 -15.18 13.63 8.55
N GLN A 36 -16.12 13.45 7.61
CA GLN A 36 -15.85 12.74 6.35
C GLN A 36 -14.88 13.50 5.43
N ALA A 37 -14.85 14.83 5.47
CA ALA A 37 -13.94 15.62 4.65
C ALA A 37 -12.50 15.52 5.18
N GLU A 38 -12.33 15.53 6.50
CA GLU A 38 -11.05 15.29 7.15
C GLU A 38 -10.59 13.83 6.94
N GLN A 39 -11.49 12.83 7.01
CA GLN A 39 -11.18 11.44 6.64
C GLN A 39 -10.61 11.35 5.22
N ASP A 40 -11.30 11.94 4.24
CA ASP A 40 -10.90 11.91 2.83
C ASP A 40 -9.53 12.58 2.61
N HIS A 41 -9.29 13.76 3.23
CA HIS A 41 -7.99 14.41 3.19
C HIS A 41 -6.89 13.54 3.80
N TRP A 42 -7.17 12.95 4.96
CA TRP A 42 -6.25 12.07 5.67
C TRP A 42 -5.90 10.84 4.84
N VAL A 43 -6.90 10.16 4.26
CA VAL A 43 -6.69 8.97 3.43
C VAL A 43 -5.84 9.30 2.21
N ARG A 44 -6.17 10.37 1.47
CA ARG A 44 -5.40 10.81 0.30
C ARG A 44 -3.93 11.08 0.63
N ALA A 45 -3.67 11.74 1.76
CA ALA A 45 -2.31 12.03 2.19
C ALA A 45 -1.51 10.75 2.49
N HIS A 46 -2.11 9.77 3.17
CA HIS A 46 -1.44 8.51 3.52
C HIS A 46 -1.27 7.59 2.30
N LEU A 47 -2.26 7.53 1.41
CA LEU A 47 -2.18 6.79 0.15
C LEU A 47 -1.09 7.35 -0.77
N LEU A 48 -0.92 8.67 -0.82
CA LEU A 48 0.18 9.28 -1.57
C LEU A 48 1.55 8.88 -1.03
N GLU A 49 1.71 8.79 0.29
CA GLU A 49 2.95 8.33 0.90
C GLU A 49 3.20 6.83 0.65
N LEU A 50 2.13 6.02 0.59
CA LEU A 50 2.21 4.62 0.18
C LEU A 50 2.67 4.46 -1.26
N LEU A 51 2.11 5.25 -2.19
CA LEU A 51 2.57 5.30 -3.58
C LEU A 51 4.05 5.73 -3.72
N ARG A 52 4.58 6.44 -2.72
CA ARG A 52 6.00 6.81 -2.61
C ARG A 52 6.86 5.74 -1.94
N GLY A 53 6.33 4.53 -1.70
CA GLY A 53 7.05 3.40 -1.12
C GLY A 53 7.24 3.48 0.39
N LYS A 54 6.50 4.33 1.11
CA LYS A 54 6.73 4.60 2.55
C LYS A 54 5.85 3.75 3.48
N ALA A 55 5.52 2.51 3.11
CA ALA A 55 4.57 1.66 3.83
C ALA A 55 4.85 1.52 5.33
N SER A 56 6.07 1.17 5.72
CA SER A 56 6.44 1.02 7.14
C SER A 56 6.34 2.34 7.92
N ARG A 57 6.68 3.47 7.30
CA ARG A 57 6.58 4.80 7.93
C ARG A 57 5.11 5.19 8.12
N VAL A 58 4.27 4.92 7.14
CA VAL A 58 2.82 5.14 7.20
C VAL A 58 2.22 4.30 8.33
N ALA A 59 2.50 2.99 8.36
CA ALA A 59 2.03 2.10 9.43
C ALA A 59 2.41 2.59 10.84
N ALA A 60 3.67 3.01 11.04
CA ALA A 60 4.13 3.59 12.30
C ALA A 60 3.45 4.93 12.64
N GLY A 61 3.10 5.74 11.63
CA GLY A 61 2.34 6.97 11.79
C GLY A 61 0.93 6.69 12.31
N ILE A 62 0.20 5.79 11.64
CA ILE A 62 -1.19 5.46 11.98
C ILE A 62 -1.28 4.88 13.41
N ARG A 63 -0.38 3.96 13.79
CA ARG A 63 -0.33 3.43 15.16
C ARG A 63 -0.07 4.50 16.21
N ARG A 64 0.82 5.46 15.91
CA ARG A 64 1.06 6.59 16.83
C ARG A 64 -0.17 7.48 16.96
N SER A 65 -0.90 7.72 15.87
CA SER A 65 -2.16 8.47 15.92
C SER A 65 -3.18 7.82 16.86
N ALA A 66 -3.36 6.50 16.79
CA ALA A 66 -4.25 5.78 17.72
C ALA A 66 -3.79 5.89 19.18
N THR A 67 -2.48 5.73 19.44
CA THR A 67 -1.94 5.88 20.80
C THR A 67 -2.12 7.30 21.35
N LEU A 68 -1.87 8.33 20.54
CA LEU A 68 -2.00 9.74 20.95
C LEU A 68 -3.47 10.13 21.21
N ARG A 69 -4.40 9.51 20.49
CA ARG A 69 -5.85 9.69 20.70
C ARG A 69 -6.41 8.79 21.81
N ALA A 70 -5.57 7.95 22.43
CA ALA A 70 -5.94 7.02 23.50
C ALA A 70 -7.16 6.13 23.15
N LEU A 71 -7.25 5.68 21.89
CA LEU A 71 -8.34 4.81 21.43
C LEU A 71 -8.40 3.52 22.26
N ALA A 72 -9.61 3.07 22.60
CA ALA A 72 -9.80 1.79 23.26
C ALA A 72 -9.40 0.65 22.31
N ALA A 73 -9.06 -0.52 22.86
CA ALA A 73 -8.60 -1.67 22.07
C ALA A 73 -9.58 -2.05 20.94
N VAL A 74 -10.89 -1.99 21.21
CA VAL A 74 -11.94 -2.31 20.22
C VAL A 74 -11.98 -1.27 19.09
N GLU A 75 -11.85 0.01 19.41
CA GLU A 75 -11.88 1.11 18.43
C GLU A 75 -10.59 1.18 17.61
N ARG A 76 -9.48 0.73 18.20
CA ARG A 76 -8.16 0.71 17.57
C ARG A 76 -7.97 -0.45 16.59
N GLN A 77 -8.80 -1.50 16.64
CA GLN A 77 -8.61 -2.71 15.84
C GLN A 77 -8.40 -2.42 14.35
N ALA A 78 -9.24 -1.58 13.73
CA ALA A 78 -9.12 -1.21 12.32
C ALA A 78 -7.79 -0.46 12.01
N VAL A 79 -7.27 0.32 12.96
CA VAL A 79 -5.97 0.98 12.84
C VAL A 79 -4.84 -0.04 12.88
N ASP A 80 -4.90 -0.98 13.83
CA ASP A 80 -3.85 -1.97 14.00
C ASP A 80 -3.84 -2.96 12.81
N ASP A 81 -4.99 -3.41 12.33
CA ASP A 81 -5.13 -4.25 11.13
C ASP A 81 -4.54 -3.57 9.89
N CYS A 82 -4.85 -2.28 9.69
CA CYS A 82 -4.25 -1.51 8.60
C CYS A 82 -2.72 -1.44 8.73
N ALA A 83 -2.20 -1.18 9.93
CA ALA A 83 -0.76 -1.08 10.15
C ALA A 83 -0.05 -2.42 9.96
N ASP A 84 -0.65 -3.52 10.42
CA ASP A 84 -0.12 -4.88 10.22
C ASP A 84 -0.12 -5.26 8.75
N TYR A 85 -1.22 -4.99 8.03
CA TYR A 85 -1.29 -5.22 6.60
C TYR A 85 -0.16 -4.48 5.86
N LEU A 86 0.01 -3.18 6.13
CA LEU A 86 1.05 -2.37 5.49
C LEU A 86 2.48 -2.86 5.79
N ILE A 87 2.74 -3.40 6.98
CA ILE A 87 4.05 -3.95 7.35
C ILE A 87 4.28 -5.30 6.69
N ASN A 88 3.31 -6.20 6.79
CA ASN A 88 3.40 -7.57 6.24
C ASN A 88 3.61 -7.54 4.73
N TYR A 89 2.96 -6.60 4.05
CA TYR A 89 3.04 -6.46 2.61
C TYR A 89 4.01 -5.35 2.14
N ALA A 90 4.78 -4.73 3.02
CA ALA A 90 5.72 -3.65 2.65
C ALA A 90 6.66 -4.02 1.48
N PRO A 91 7.20 -5.25 1.37
CA PRO A 91 8.01 -5.65 0.21
C PRO A 91 7.25 -5.64 -1.12
N TYR A 92 5.92 -5.72 -1.11
CA TYR A 92 5.06 -5.74 -2.29
C TYR A 92 4.34 -4.41 -2.53
N LEU A 93 4.51 -3.42 -1.64
CA LEU A 93 3.97 -2.06 -1.74
C LEU A 93 4.99 -1.06 -2.31
N GLN A 94 6.00 -1.55 -3.03
CA GLN A 94 7.07 -0.75 -3.65
C GLN A 94 6.59 -0.05 -4.94
N TYR A 95 5.43 0.61 -4.89
CA TYR A 95 4.80 1.29 -6.03
C TYR A 95 5.74 2.29 -6.73
N ASP A 96 6.65 2.90 -5.97
CA ASP A 96 7.67 3.82 -6.45
C ASP A 96 8.69 3.15 -7.41
N ARG A 97 8.85 1.82 -7.31
CA ARG A 97 9.80 1.03 -8.09
C ARG A 97 9.15 0.22 -9.21
N CYS A 98 7.84 0.06 -9.18
CA CYS A 98 7.09 -0.73 -10.16
C CYS A 98 6.97 -0.04 -11.53
N TRP A 99 7.40 1.22 -11.64
CA TRP A 99 7.43 1.95 -12.91
C TRP A 99 8.87 2.23 -13.36
N PRO A 100 9.41 1.52 -14.36
CA PRO A 100 10.74 1.80 -14.89
C PRO A 100 10.78 3.22 -15.47
N ARG A 101 11.54 4.10 -14.82
CA ARG A 101 11.80 5.47 -15.28
C ARG A 101 12.73 5.39 -16.49
N ALA A 102 12.12 5.41 -17.68
CA ALA A 102 12.73 5.37 -19.01
C ALA A 102 13.11 3.97 -19.55
N SER A 103 12.37 3.52 -20.56
CA SER A 103 12.83 2.52 -21.51
C SER A 103 12.71 3.10 -22.93
N PRO A 104 13.72 2.96 -23.80
CA PRO A 104 13.74 3.56 -25.15
C PRO A 104 12.93 2.76 -26.21
N TRP A 105 12.09 1.81 -25.79
CA TRP A 105 11.43 0.85 -26.70
C TRP A 105 9.92 1.10 -26.84
N PRO A 106 9.28 0.72 -27.98
CA PRO A 106 7.86 0.94 -28.22
C PRO A 106 7.03 0.15 -27.20
N ARG A 107 6.04 0.82 -26.62
CA ARG A 107 5.12 0.27 -25.61
C ARG A 107 4.26 -0.83 -26.23
N GLY A 108 4.77 -2.06 -26.25
CA GLY A 108 4.11 -3.24 -26.82
C GLY A 108 4.32 -4.54 -26.03
N SER A 109 5.20 -4.58 -25.02
CA SER A 109 5.27 -5.68 -24.05
C SER A 109 5.02 -5.12 -22.65
N LEU A 110 3.75 -5.01 -22.28
CA LEU A 110 3.37 -4.77 -20.91
C LEU A 110 3.67 -6.05 -20.11
N ASN A 111 4.85 -6.16 -19.52
CA ASN A 111 5.01 -6.98 -18.31
C ASN A 111 4.28 -6.20 -17.21
N ALA A 112 2.95 -6.26 -17.23
CA ALA A 112 2.12 -5.65 -16.19
C ALA A 112 2.47 -6.33 -14.87
N PRO A 113 2.59 -5.57 -13.76
CA PRO A 113 2.77 -6.18 -12.45
C PRO A 113 1.65 -7.19 -12.20
N VAL A 114 2.01 -8.38 -11.73
CA VAL A 114 1.00 -9.35 -11.29
C VAL A 114 0.44 -8.82 -9.98
N VAL A 115 -0.85 -8.49 -10.02
CA VAL A 115 -1.61 -8.03 -8.86
C VAL A 115 -2.07 -9.25 -8.08
N ILE A 116 -1.53 -9.44 -6.88
CA ILE A 116 -2.01 -10.50 -5.98
C ILE A 116 -3.10 -9.90 -5.09
N TRP A 117 -4.28 -10.54 -5.11
CA TRP A 117 -5.33 -10.33 -4.12
C TRP A 117 -5.01 -11.23 -2.93
N SER A 118 -4.43 -10.71 -1.85
CA SER A 118 -4.32 -11.49 -0.62
C SER A 118 -5.69 -11.55 0.04
N ARG A 119 -6.35 -12.71 0.01
CA ARG A 119 -7.52 -12.98 0.83
C ARG A 119 -7.05 -13.07 2.29
N THR A 120 -7.04 -11.95 2.99
CA THR A 120 -6.99 -11.92 4.45
C THR A 120 -8.12 -11.00 4.89
N GLY A 121 -9.23 -11.63 5.32
CA GLY A 121 -10.27 -10.98 6.09
C GLY A 121 -9.90 -10.93 7.56
#